data_AF-B7PBQ6-F1
#
_entry.id   AF-B7PBQ6-F1
#
_cell.length_a   1.000
_cell.length_b   1.000
_cell.length_c   1.000
_cell.angle_alpha   90.00
_cell.angle_beta   90.00
_cell.angle_gamma   90.00
#
_symmetry.space_group_name_H-M   'P 1'
#
loop_
_entity.id
_entity.type
_entity.pdbx_description
1 polymer ?
#
loop_
_entity_poly.entity_id
_entity_poly.type
_entity_poly.pdbx_seq_one_letter_code
_entity_poly.pdbx_strand_id
1 'polypeptide(L)' 'MDGTALYEAVAAIFIAQMNGINLSVGEVIAVSLTATAASIGAASVPSAGLVTMLLVLTSVGLPTEDISMIVAVDWML' A
#
# COMPACT_ATOMS: atom_id res chain seq x y z
N MET A 1 -9.85 -8.59 5.36
CA MET A 1 -8.97 -9.15 4.31
C MET A 1 -7.54 -8.97 4.80
N ASP A 2 -7.11 -9.83 5.71
CA ASP A 2 -5.89 -9.57 6.49
C ASP A 2 -4.62 -9.67 5.63
N GLY A 3 -4.65 -10.55 4.62
CA GLY A 3 -3.58 -10.65 3.62
C GLY A 3 -3.41 -9.39 2.78
N THR A 4 -4.50 -8.70 2.42
CA THR A 4 -4.46 -7.46 1.62
C THR A 4 -3.89 -6.30 2.43
N ALA A 5 -4.26 -6.17 3.70
CA ALA A 5 -3.67 -5.17 4.59
C ALA A 5 -2.15 -5.38 4.77
N LEU A 6 -1.72 -6.64 4.90
CA LEU A 6 -0.30 -6.98 5.02
C LEU A 6 0.46 -6.70 3.72
N TYR A 7 -0.11 -7.08 2.58
CA TYR A 7 0.42 -6.78 1.26
C TYR A 7 0.62 -5.28 1.05
N GLU A 8 -0.40 -4.47 1.33
CA GLU A 8 -0.34 -3.01 1.16
C GLU A 8 0.73 -2.37 2.05
N ALA A 9 0.85 -2.83 3.30
CA ALA A 9 1.86 -2.33 4.22
C ALA A 9 3.28 -2.65 3.75
N VAL A 10 3.52 -3.89 3.30
CA VAL A 10 4.83 -4.32 2.78
C VAL A 10 5.16 -3.60 1.47
N ALA A 11 4.19 -3.46 0.57
CA ALA A 11 4.35 -2.76 -0.70
C ALA A 11 4.71 -1.27 -0.50
N ALA A 12 4.05 -0.57 0.42
CA ALA A 12 4.37 0.81 0.76
C ALA A 12 5.78 0.97 1.32
N ILE A 13 6.20 0.07 2.22
CA ILE A 13 7.55 0.05 2.78
C ILE A 13 8.59 -0.24 1.68
N PHE A 14 8.29 -1.17 0.77
CA PHE A 14 9.16 -1.49 -0.36
C PHE A 14 9.36 -0.28 -1.29
N ILE A 15 8.29 0.41 -1.67
CA ILE A 15 8.35 1.61 -2.51
C ILE A 15 9.15 2.72 -1.82
N ALA A 16 8.97 2.92 -0.52
CA ALA A 16 9.76 3.90 0.23
C ALA A 16 11.26 3.58 0.21
N GLN A 17 11.63 2.32 0.47
CA GLN A 17 13.03 1.89 0.44
C GLN A 17 13.65 2.00 -0.95
N MET A 18 12.91 1.63 -2.00
CA MET A 18 13.33 1.77 -3.41
C MET A 18 13.66 3.22 -3.78
N ASN A 19 12.86 4.18 -3.29
CA ASN A 19 13.06 5.60 -3.53
C ASN A 19 14.07 6.26 -2.57
N GLY A 20 14.67 5.51 -1.65
CA GLY A 20 15.55 6.06 -0.62
C GLY A 20 14.83 6.97 0.39
N ILE A 21 13.50 6.85 0.49
CA ILE A 21 12.67 7.59 1.44
C ILE A 21 12.67 6.82 2.76
N ASN A 22 13.19 7.44 3.81
CA ASN A 22 13.24 6.81 5.12
C ASN A 22 11.93 7.07 5.88
N LEU A 23 11.12 6.04 6.03
CA LEU A 23 9.88 6.10 6.80
C LEU A 23 10.19 6.21 8.30
N SER A 24 9.64 7.23 8.94
CA SER A 24 9.63 7.35 10.39
C SER A 24 8.67 6.33 11.02
N VAL A 25 8.86 6.06 12.32
CA VAL A 25 7.95 5.16 13.08
C VAL A 25 6.49 5.64 13.01
N GLY A 26 6.26 6.96 12.95
CA GLY A 26 4.92 7.52 12.81
C GLY A 26 4.28 7.19 11.46
N GLU A 27 5.05 7.25 10.37
CA GLU A 27 4.57 6.90 9.03
C GLU A 27 4.32 5.40 8.89
N VAL A 28 5.14 4.54 9.50
CA VAL A 28 4.89 3.09 9.54
C VAL A 28 3.57 2.76 10.24
N ILE A 29 3.29 3.43 11.37
CA ILE A 29 2.01 3.29 12.08
C ILE A 29 0.85 3.81 11.22
N ALA A 30 1.04 4.94 10.53
CA ALA A 30 0.03 5.49 9.63
C ALA A 30 -0.28 4.55 8.45
N VAL A 31 0.74 3.95 7.82
CA VAL A 31 0.59 2.92 6.77
C VAL A 31 -0.24 1.76 7.29
N SER A 32 0.09 1.22 8.46
CA SER A 32 -0.60 0.06 9.03
C SER A 32 -2.09 0.35 9.34
N LEU A 33 -2.38 1.51 9.92
CA LEU A 33 -3.76 1.96 10.16
C LEU A 33 -4.53 2.19 8.86
N THR A 34 -3.89 2.84 7.88
CA THR A 34 -4.51 3.15 6.59
C THR A 34 -4.78 1.87 5.81
N ALA A 35 -3.83 0.94 5.74
CA ALA A 35 -3.98 -0.36 5.09
C ALA A 35 -5.08 -1.21 5.74
N THR A 36 -5.16 -1.20 7.08
CA THR A 36 -6.24 -1.88 7.80
C THR A 36 -7.61 -1.30 7.43
N ALA A 37 -7.74 0.02 7.45
CA ALA A 37 -8.98 0.71 7.07
C ALA A 37 -9.33 0.50 5.58
N ALA A 38 -8.33 0.54 4.70
CA ALA A 38 -8.48 0.32 3.27
C ALA A 38 -8.94 -1.11 2.97
N SER A 39 -8.42 -2.12 3.67
CA SER A 39 -8.85 -3.53 3.49
C SER A 39 -10.32 -3.77 3.87
N ILE A 40 -10.88 -2.96 4.78
CA ILE A 40 -12.30 -2.99 5.12
C ILE A 40 -13.12 -2.40 3.97
N GLY A 41 -12.66 -1.29 3.37
CA GLY A 41 -13.28 -0.65 2.21
C GLY A 41 -13.16 -1.46 0.91
N ALA A 42 -12.10 -2.27 0.79
CA ALA A 42 -11.79 -3.09 -0.39
C ALA A 42 -12.88 -4.11 -0.74
N ALA A 43 -13.65 -4.58 0.24
CA ALA A 43 -14.68 -5.59 0.05
C ALA A 43 -15.82 -5.15 -0.90
N SER A 44 -15.92 -3.85 -1.22
CA SER A 44 -17.05 -3.26 -1.95
C SER A 44 -16.75 -2.93 -3.42
N VAL A 45 -15.50 -3.07 -3.89
CA VAL A 45 -15.05 -2.52 -5.18
C VAL A 45 -14.40 -3.58 -6.07
N PRO A 46 -14.83 -3.75 -7.35
CA PRO A 46 -14.10 -4.57 -8.32
C PRO A 46 -12.70 -3.97 -8.57
N SER A 47 -11.64 -4.79 -8.48
CA SER A 47 -10.23 -4.35 -8.54
C SER A 47 -9.75 -3.49 -7.36
N ALA A 48 -10.25 -3.79 -6.15
CA ALA A 48 -9.92 -3.02 -4.95
C ALA A 48 -8.42 -2.85 -4.66
N GLY A 49 -7.58 -3.86 -4.92
CA GLY A 49 -6.16 -3.85 -4.53
C GLY A 49 -5.35 -2.67 -5.08
N LEU A 50 -5.65 -2.22 -6.30
CA LEU A 50 -5.01 -1.04 -6.90
C LEU A 50 -5.44 0.27 -6.24
N VAL A 51 -6.73 0.40 -5.97
CA VAL A 51 -7.33 1.61 -5.39
C VAL A 51 -6.90 1.77 -3.95
N THR A 52 -6.87 0.68 -3.19
CA THR A 52 -6.45 0.69 -1.79
C THR A 52 -4.95 0.94 -1.65
N MET A 53 -4.10 0.41 -2.54
CA MET A 53 -2.67 0.77 -2.54
C MET A 53 -2.42 2.24 -2.84
N LEU A 54 -3.13 2.81 -3.82
CA LEU A 54 -3.04 4.25 -4.10
C LEU A 54 -3.37 5.08 -2.86
N LEU A 55 -4.37 4.66 -2.09
CA LEU A 55 -4.81 5.32 -0.87
C LEU A 55 -3.74 5.23 0.23
N VAL A 56 -3.08 4.09 0.40
CA VAL A 56 -2.00 3.91 1.39
C VAL A 56 -0.76 4.73 1.00
N LEU A 57 -0.36 4.75 -0.28
CA LEU A 57 0.80 5.54 -0.70
C LEU A 57 0.55 7.05 -0.55
N THR A 58 -0.65 7.51 -0.92
CA THR A 58 -1.01 8.93 -0.75
C THR A 58 -1.14 9.34 0.72
N SER A 59 -1.48 8.44 1.64
CA SER A 59 -1.58 8.77 3.07
C SER A 59 -0.23 9.10 3.72
N VAL A 60 0.86 8.56 3.18
CA VAL A 60 2.24 8.85 3.61
C VAL A 60 3.05 9.66 2.59
N GLY A 61 2.41 10.19 1.55
CA GLY A 61 3.05 11.07 0.56
C GLY A 61 4.09 10.37 -0.32
N LEU A 62 3.98 9.06 -0.51
CA LEU A 62 4.86 8.30 -1.40
C LEU A 62 4.45 8.45 -2.86
N PRO A 63 5.41 8.40 -3.81
CA PRO A 63 5.13 8.48 -5.23
C PRO A 63 4.27 7.31 -5.69
N THR A 64 3.13 7.62 -6.32
CA THR A 64 2.16 6.62 -6.78
C THR A 64 2.50 6.01 -8.14
N GLU A 65 3.45 6.58 -8.86
CA GLU A 65 3.91 6.08 -10.18
C GLU A 65 4.58 4.69 -10.06
N ASP A 66 5.16 4.39 -8.89
CA ASP A 66 5.85 3.13 -8.62
C ASP A 66 4.90 1.95 -8.36
N ILE A 67 3.59 2.18 -8.28
CA ILE A 67 2.58 1.10 -8.21
C ILE A 67 2.67 0.18 -9.42
N SER A 68 3.09 0.69 -10.58
CA SER A 68 3.25 -0.10 -11.80
C SER A 68 4.18 -1.30 -11.60
N MET A 69 5.21 -1.18 -10.75
CA MET A 69 6.13 -2.28 -10.44
C MET A 69 5.45 -3.36 -9.60
N ILE A 70 4.62 -2.96 -8.64
CA ILE A 70 3.84 -3.86 -7.79
C ILE A 70 2.80 -4.61 -8.66
N VAL A 71 2.08 -3.90 -9.52
CA VAL A 71 1.06 -4.47 -10.43
C VAL A 71 1.66 -5.50 -11.39
N ALA A 72 2.91 -5.29 -11.83
CA ALA A 72 3.59 -6.22 -12.71
C ALA A 72 3.83 -7.61 -12.07
N VAL A 73 3.88 -7.70 -10.74
CA VAL A 73 4.04 -8.94 -9.97
C VAL A 73 2.77 -9.35 -9.21
N ASP A 74 1.73 -8.51 -9.21
CA ASP A 74 0.47 -8.73 -8.49
C ASP A 74 -0.26 -10.02 -8.89
N TRP A 75 -0.08 -10.50 -10.13
CA TRP A 75 -0.64 -11.77 -10.59
C TRP A 75 0.01 -13.02 -9.97
N MET A 76 1.17 -12.87 -9.32
CA MET A 76 1.94 -13.95 -8.69
C MET A 76 1.69 -14.04 -7.17
N LEU A 77 1.07 -13.00 -6.58
CA LEU A 77 0.83 -12.84 -5.14
C LEU A 77 -0.58 -13.30 -4.74
#